data_AF-A0A954T975-F1
#
_entry.id   AF-A0A954T975-F1
#
_cell.length_a   1.000
_cell.length_b   1.000
_cell.length_c   1.000
_cell.angle_alpha   90.00
_cell.angle_beta   90.00
_cell.angle_gamma   90.00
#
_symmetry.space_group_name_H-M   'P 1'
#
loop_
_entity.id
_entity.type
_entity.pdbx_description
1 polymer ?
#
loop_
_entity_poly.entity_id
_entity_poly.type
_entity_poly.pdbx_seq_one_letter_code
_entity_poly.pdbx_strand_id
1 'polypeptide(L)'
;LAAVLFALGGYMTAQVEHVNQIQGLAWLPWILGSVRAQVSGVRWREGMRVTAGLGLLFGLQLLAGHTQTAFISGIGLISYQLSAISYQFFIAHRQHQGTDHHPPSTAHPNTSFIPYPLTLIPYLLLGVLLAVLLAAVQLLPTLELIGLSSREGGLTVNEVLSFSWHPLLATK
;
A
#
# COMPACT_ATOMS: atom_id res chain seq x y z
N LEU A 1 -20.77 8.21 9.02
CA LEU A 1 -20.65 6.93 9.78
C LEU A 1 -19.28 6.28 9.60
N ALA A 2 -18.84 5.93 8.39
CA ALA A 2 -17.53 5.29 8.16
C ALA A 2 -16.33 6.08 8.73
N ALA A 3 -16.30 7.41 8.56
CA ALA A 3 -15.24 8.25 9.13
C ALA A 3 -15.21 8.22 10.67
N VAL A 4 -16.38 8.18 11.32
CA VAL A 4 -16.51 8.10 12.78
C VAL A 4 -16.09 6.72 13.29
N LEU A 5 -16.48 5.65 12.58
CA LEU A 5 -16.07 4.28 12.90
C LEU A 5 -14.56 4.06 12.71
N PHE A 6 -13.96 4.71 11.72
CA PHE A 6 -12.50 4.69 11.55
C PHE A 6 -11.81 5.44 12.69
N ALA A 7 -12.19 6.70 12.93
CA ALA A 7 -11.56 7.56 13.93
C ALA A 7 -11.71 7.03 15.38
N LEU A 8 -12.88 6.47 15.72
CA LEU A 8 -13.18 5.91 17.05
C LEU A 8 -13.05 4.38 17.09
N GLY A 9 -12.44 3.77 16.07
CA GLY A 9 -12.20 2.34 16.04
C GLY A 9 -11.22 1.91 17.13
N GLY A 10 -11.34 0.66 17.59
CA GLY A 10 -10.47 0.11 18.64
C GLY A 10 -8.98 0.22 18.31
N TYR A 11 -8.61 0.12 17.03
CA TYR A 11 -7.22 0.27 16.59
C TYR A 11 -6.70 1.72 16.69
N MET A 12 -7.47 2.73 16.25
CA MET A 12 -7.06 4.14 16.40
C MET A 12 -6.98 4.54 17.87
N THR A 13 -7.94 4.09 18.67
CA THR A 13 -8.00 4.37 20.11
C THR A 13 -6.85 3.72 20.86
N ALA A 14 -6.46 2.49 20.49
CA ALA A 14 -5.30 1.80 21.07
C ALA A 14 -3.96 2.47 20.74
N GLN A 15 -3.89 3.28 19.68
CA GLN A 15 -2.67 3.97 19.24
C GLN A 15 -2.59 5.42 19.74
N VAL A 16 -3.50 5.86 20.62
CA VAL A 16 -3.53 7.24 21.16
C VAL A 16 -2.26 7.62 21.90
N GLU A 17 -1.64 6.64 22.58
CA GLU A 17 -0.34 6.83 23.26
C GLU A 17 0.84 6.93 22.27
N HIS A 18 0.64 6.52 21.03
CA HIS A 18 1.60 6.56 19.95
C HIS A 18 1.15 7.56 18.88
N VAL A 19 1.20 8.86 19.21
CA VAL A 19 0.79 10.00 18.34
C VAL A 19 1.33 9.88 16.92
N ASN A 20 2.57 9.43 16.82
CA ASN A 20 3.29 9.14 15.58
C ASN A 20 2.59 8.11 14.67
N GLN A 21 2.00 7.06 15.25
CA GLN A 21 1.22 6.07 14.49
C GLN A 21 -0.12 6.62 14.03
N ILE A 22 -0.81 7.42 14.87
CA ILE A 22 -2.06 8.09 14.48
C ILE A 22 -1.81 9.07 13.33
N GLN A 23 -0.74 9.86 13.40
CA GLN A 23 -0.38 10.78 12.32
C GLN A 23 -0.16 10.04 11.00
N GLY A 24 0.51 8.89 11.02
CA GLY A 24 0.71 8.07 9.81
C GLY A 24 -0.60 7.48 9.26
N LEU A 25 -1.49 7.02 10.14
CA LEU A 25 -2.74 6.34 9.77
C LEU A 25 -3.86 7.31 9.34
N ALA A 26 -3.79 8.58 9.75
CA ALA A 26 -4.74 9.62 9.34
C ALA A 26 -4.78 9.82 7.81
N TRP A 27 -3.72 9.47 7.09
CA TRP A 27 -3.60 9.61 5.63
C TRP A 27 -4.20 8.42 4.85
N LEU A 28 -4.47 7.30 5.51
CA LEU A 28 -4.94 6.06 4.88
C LEU A 28 -6.27 6.24 4.11
N PRO A 29 -7.28 6.96 4.63
CA PRO A 29 -8.51 7.24 3.86
C PRO A 29 -8.26 8.05 2.58
N TRP A 30 -7.27 8.94 2.59
CA TRP A 30 -6.89 9.74 1.42
C TRP A 30 -6.18 8.90 0.37
N ILE A 31 -5.31 7.98 0.80
CA ILE A 31 -4.64 7.00 -0.07
C ILE A 31 -5.71 6.17 -0.80
N LEU A 32 -6.65 5.58 -0.07
CA LEU A 32 -7.72 4.76 -0.65
C LEU A 32 -8.67 5.60 -1.53
N GLY A 33 -9.01 6.82 -1.10
CA GLY A 33 -9.87 7.73 -1.85
C GLY A 33 -9.28 8.16 -3.20
N SER A 34 -7.94 8.25 -3.31
CA SER A 34 -7.27 8.62 -4.56
C SER A 34 -7.52 7.62 -5.69
N VAL A 35 -7.75 6.35 -5.34
CA VAL A 35 -7.87 5.22 -6.26
C VAL A 35 -9.34 4.97 -6.67
N ARG A 36 -10.28 5.84 -6.25
CA ARG A 36 -11.72 5.69 -6.52
C ARG A 36 -12.10 5.77 -8.01
N ALA A 37 -11.23 6.29 -8.88
CA ALA A 37 -11.48 6.46 -10.32
C ALA A 37 -11.53 5.14 -11.12
N GLN A 38 -11.40 3.98 -10.47
CA GLN A 38 -11.35 2.66 -11.12
C GLN A 38 -12.62 2.22 -11.86
N VAL A 39 -13.74 2.94 -11.78
CA VAL A 39 -15.04 2.47 -12.29
C VAL A 39 -15.24 2.73 -13.79
N SER A 40 -14.51 3.70 -14.37
CA SER A 40 -14.71 4.14 -15.77
C SER A 40 -13.42 4.20 -16.60
N GLY A 41 -12.34 3.59 -16.09
CA GLY A 41 -10.99 3.79 -16.63
C GLY A 41 -10.38 5.12 -16.18
N VAL A 42 -9.06 5.18 -16.17
CA VAL A 42 -8.31 6.30 -15.59
C VAL A 42 -7.87 7.25 -16.70
N ARG A 43 -8.28 8.53 -16.62
CA ARG A 43 -7.76 9.57 -17.52
C ARG A 43 -6.34 9.94 -17.10
N TRP A 44 -5.48 10.38 -18.04
CA TRP A 44 -4.08 10.71 -17.72
C TRP A 44 -3.94 11.71 -16.56
N ARG A 45 -4.82 12.73 -16.51
CA ARG A 45 -4.87 13.73 -15.42
C ARG A 45 -5.18 13.10 -14.06
N GLU A 46 -6.07 12.11 -14.04
CA GLU A 46 -6.46 11.40 -12.82
C GLU A 46 -5.33 10.47 -12.39
N GLY A 47 -4.74 9.74 -13.33
CA GLY A 47 -3.57 8.90 -13.08
C GLY A 47 -2.40 9.70 -12.49
N MET A 48 -2.09 10.88 -13.03
CA MET A 48 -1.07 11.76 -12.47
C MET A 48 -1.41 12.30 -11.08
N ARG A 49 -2.69 12.59 -10.80
CA ARG A 49 -3.12 12.97 -9.44
C ARG A 49 -2.92 11.83 -8.45
N VAL A 50 -3.18 10.58 -8.87
CA VAL A 50 -2.91 9.38 -8.06
C VAL A 50 -1.41 9.23 -7.83
N THR A 51 -0.59 9.33 -8.87
CA THR A 51 0.87 9.29 -8.76
C THR A 51 1.39 10.35 -7.80
N ALA A 52 0.97 11.61 -7.95
CA ALA A 52 1.40 12.71 -7.08
C ALA A 52 0.93 12.51 -5.63
N GLY A 53 -0.32 12.10 -5.45
CA GLY A 53 -0.89 11.82 -4.13
C GLY A 53 -0.17 10.68 -3.42
N LEU A 54 0.02 9.53 -4.07
CA LEU A 54 0.75 8.41 -3.50
C LEU A 54 2.21 8.75 -3.23
N GLY A 55 2.88 9.39 -4.19
CA GLY A 55 4.27 9.82 -4.05
C GLY A 55 4.46 10.72 -2.83
N LEU A 56 3.59 11.72 -2.67
CA LEU A 56 3.65 12.63 -1.54
C LEU A 56 3.33 11.92 -0.22
N LEU A 57 2.25 11.16 -0.14
CA LEU A 57 1.79 10.55 1.11
C LEU A 57 2.74 9.46 1.62
N PHE A 58 3.18 8.55 0.74
CA PHE A 58 4.19 7.54 1.11
C PHE A 58 5.56 8.16 1.31
N GLY A 59 5.94 9.16 0.50
CA GLY A 59 7.20 9.88 0.66
C GLY A 59 7.30 10.53 2.03
N LEU A 60 6.23 11.21 2.48
CA LEU A 60 6.15 11.82 3.81
C LEU A 60 6.15 10.77 4.94
N GLN A 61 5.43 9.64 4.79
CA GLN A 61 5.46 8.56 5.78
C GLN A 61 6.87 7.97 5.95
N LEU A 62 7.59 7.78 4.83
CA LEU A 62 8.97 7.31 4.84
C LEU A 62 9.90 8.36 5.45
N LEU A 63 9.82 9.63 5.04
CA LEU A 63 10.60 10.75 5.61
C LEU A 63 10.39 10.90 7.11
N ALA A 64 9.19 10.64 7.59
CA ALA A 64 8.90 10.69 9.01
C ALA A 64 9.50 9.50 9.80
N GLY A 65 10.13 8.53 9.13
CA GLY A 65 10.72 7.33 9.76
C GLY A 65 9.70 6.22 10.07
N HIS A 66 8.47 6.32 9.58
CA HIS A 66 7.38 5.43 9.95
C HIS A 66 7.18 4.29 8.94
N THR A 67 8.22 3.47 8.74
CA THR A 67 8.20 2.35 7.78
C THR A 67 7.07 1.35 8.04
N GLN A 68 6.72 1.11 9.30
CA GLN A 68 5.58 0.25 9.67
C GLN A 68 4.25 0.79 9.14
N THR A 69 4.01 2.10 9.25
CA THR A 69 2.75 2.71 8.76
C THR A 69 2.67 2.73 7.23
N ALA A 70 3.81 2.96 6.57
CA ALA A 70 3.91 2.84 5.12
C ALA A 70 3.62 1.40 4.67
N PHE A 71 4.15 0.40 5.35
CA PHE A 71 3.88 -1.00 5.07
C PHE A 71 2.38 -1.35 5.21
N ILE A 72 1.75 -0.96 6.32
CA ILE A 72 0.31 -1.20 6.55
C ILE A 72 -0.54 -0.51 5.48
N SER A 73 -0.22 0.75 5.15
CA SER A 73 -0.91 1.51 4.10
C SER A 73 -0.75 0.85 2.72
N GLY A 74 0.43 0.33 2.42
CA GLY A 74 0.74 -0.41 1.19
C GLY A 74 -0.07 -1.69 1.07
N ILE A 75 -0.14 -2.50 2.13
CA ILE A 75 -0.98 -3.71 2.16
C ILE A 75 -2.45 -3.33 1.93
N GLY A 76 -2.96 -2.31 2.63
CA GLY A 76 -4.34 -1.87 2.45
C GLY A 76 -4.66 -1.45 1.01
N LEU A 77 -3.73 -0.74 0.37
CA LEU A 77 -3.83 -0.34 -1.04
C LEU A 77 -3.85 -1.55 -1.98
N ILE A 78 -2.97 -2.53 -1.75
CA ILE A 78 -2.91 -3.77 -2.55
C ILE A 78 -4.21 -4.57 -2.38
N SER A 79 -4.68 -4.76 -1.14
CA SER A 79 -5.93 -5.47 -0.86
C SER A 79 -7.12 -4.78 -1.54
N TYR A 80 -7.20 -3.45 -1.49
CA TYR A 80 -8.23 -2.69 -2.19
C TYR A 80 -8.15 -2.89 -3.71
N GLN A 81 -6.95 -2.79 -4.29
CA GLN A 81 -6.74 -2.96 -5.72
C GLN A 81 -7.08 -4.37 -6.20
N LEU A 82 -6.75 -5.40 -5.42
CA LEU A 82 -7.13 -6.78 -5.71
C LEU A 82 -8.66 -6.95 -5.66
N SER A 83 -9.32 -6.40 -4.65
CA SER A 83 -10.79 -6.48 -4.53
C SER A 83 -11.50 -5.86 -5.74
N ALA A 84 -11.00 -4.74 -6.25
CA ALA A 84 -11.55 -4.05 -7.42
C ALA A 84 -11.37 -4.86 -8.71
N ILE A 85 -10.21 -5.49 -8.88
CA ILE A 85 -9.93 -6.40 -10.00
C ILE A 85 -10.88 -7.60 -9.94
N SER A 86 -10.96 -8.27 -8.78
CA SER A 86 -11.84 -9.43 -8.57
C SER A 86 -13.32 -9.10 -8.82
N TYR A 87 -13.79 -7.93 -8.36
CA TYR A 87 -15.17 -7.49 -8.56
C TYR A 87 -15.51 -7.31 -10.05
N GLN A 88 -14.61 -6.72 -10.85
CA GLN A 88 -14.85 -6.56 -12.28
C GLN A 88 -14.83 -7.88 -13.04
N PHE A 89 -13.92 -8.80 -12.71
CA PHE A 89 -13.93 -10.14 -13.29
C PHE A 89 -15.23 -10.87 -12.96
N PHE A 90 -15.71 -10.79 -11.73
CA PHE A 90 -16.98 -11.40 -11.31
C PHE A 90 -18.18 -10.89 -12.12
N ILE A 91 -18.27 -9.58 -12.34
CA ILE A 91 -19.34 -8.98 -13.16
C ILE A 91 -19.22 -9.41 -14.62
N ALA A 92 -18.01 -9.38 -15.19
CA ALA A 92 -17.77 -9.79 -16.57
C ALA A 92 -18.16 -11.26 -16.79
N HIS A 93 -17.80 -12.17 -15.87
CA HIS A 93 -18.19 -13.58 -15.92
C HIS A 93 -19.71 -13.77 -15.83
N ARG A 94 -20.41 -13.01 -14.98
CA ARG A 94 -21.88 -13.07 -14.89
C ARG A 94 -22.56 -12.58 -16.17
N GLN A 95 -22.01 -11.56 -16.82
CA GLN A 95 -22.57 -11.01 -18.05
C GLN A 95 -22.52 -12.02 -19.21
N HIS A 96 -21.47 -12.85 -19.29
CA HIS A 96 -21.35 -13.91 -20.30
C HIS A 96 -22.29 -15.11 -20.07
N GLN A 97 -22.71 -15.37 -18.83
CA GLN A 97 -23.64 -16.47 -18.51
C GLN A 97 -25.12 -16.10 -18.75
N GLY A 98 -25.44 -14.82 -18.87
CA GLY A 98 -26.82 -14.34 -19.05
C GLY A 98 -27.31 -14.23 -20.51
N THR A 99 -26.47 -14.55 -21.50
CA THR A 99 -26.71 -14.29 -22.93
C THR A 99 -27.12 -15.50 -23.76
N ASP A 100 -27.77 -16.51 -23.16
CA ASP A 100 -28.05 -17.78 -23.86
C ASP A 100 -29.30 -17.80 -24.76
N HIS A 101 -30.03 -16.69 -25.00
CA HIS A 101 -31.33 -16.78 -25.71
C HIS A 101 -31.57 -15.84 -26.91
N HIS A 102 -30.60 -15.11 -27.49
CA HIS A 102 -30.85 -14.35 -28.74
C HIS A 102 -29.73 -14.54 -29.80
N PRO A 103 -30.08 -14.80 -31.09
CA PRO A 103 -29.12 -15.05 -32.17
C PRO A 103 -28.41 -13.76 -32.66
N PRO A 104 -27.30 -13.88 -33.42
CA PRO A 104 -26.29 -12.84 -33.51
C PRO A 104 -26.65 -11.78 -34.56
N SER A 105 -26.82 -10.53 -34.13
CA SER A 105 -26.74 -9.38 -35.04
C SER A 105 -25.31 -8.85 -35.02
N THR A 106 -24.60 -9.14 -36.12
CA THR A 106 -23.46 -8.39 -36.69
C THR A 106 -22.79 -7.36 -35.77
N ALA A 107 -21.85 -7.80 -34.94
CA ALA A 107 -20.86 -6.92 -34.32
C ALA A 107 -19.55 -7.68 -34.07
N HIS A 108 -18.61 -7.59 -35.02
CA HIS A 108 -17.19 -7.58 -34.68
C HIS A 108 -16.81 -6.11 -34.36
N PRO A 109 -15.81 -5.79 -33.52
CA PRO A 109 -14.71 -6.66 -33.12
C PRO A 109 -14.41 -6.67 -31.60
N ASN A 110 -13.66 -7.70 -31.23
CA ASN A 110 -12.66 -7.79 -30.17
C ASN A 110 -12.22 -6.44 -29.54
N THR A 111 -13.02 -5.88 -28.62
CA THR A 111 -12.49 -4.94 -27.64
C THR A 111 -11.88 -5.78 -26.55
N SER A 112 -10.55 -5.86 -26.50
CA SER A 112 -9.84 -6.40 -25.36
C SER A 112 -10.41 -5.75 -24.10
N PHE A 113 -11.20 -6.51 -23.34
CA PHE A 113 -11.77 -6.06 -22.07
C PHE A 113 -10.60 -5.92 -21.11
N ILE A 114 -9.97 -4.74 -21.09
CA ILE A 114 -9.00 -4.39 -20.07
C ILE A 114 -9.83 -3.95 -18.86
N PRO A 115 -9.87 -4.71 -17.76
CA PRO A 115 -10.57 -4.26 -16.58
C PRO A 115 -9.97 -2.92 -16.15
N TYR A 116 -10.84 -1.92 -16.02
CA TYR A 116 -10.49 -0.55 -15.67
C TYR A 116 -9.48 -0.41 -14.51
N PRO A 117 -9.49 -1.24 -13.43
CA PRO A 117 -8.48 -1.19 -12.38
C PRO A 117 -7.04 -1.47 -12.87
N LEU A 118 -6.86 -2.29 -13.91
CA LEU A 118 -5.51 -2.56 -14.45
C LEU A 118 -4.89 -1.32 -15.09
N THR A 119 -5.71 -0.40 -15.62
CA THR A 119 -5.23 0.86 -16.19
C THR A 119 -4.58 1.77 -15.16
N LEU A 120 -4.81 1.53 -13.86
CA LEU A 120 -4.25 2.32 -12.77
C LEU A 120 -2.85 1.83 -12.34
N ILE A 121 -2.52 0.56 -12.56
CA ILE A 121 -1.24 -0.07 -12.16
C ILE A 121 -0.02 0.79 -12.53
N PRO A 122 0.16 1.29 -13.77
CA PRO A 122 1.34 2.08 -14.09
C PRO A 122 1.46 3.36 -13.25
N TYR A 123 0.33 4.00 -12.92
CA TYR A 123 0.31 5.20 -12.08
C TYR A 123 0.60 4.90 -10.60
N LEU A 124 0.17 3.73 -10.10
CA LEU A 124 0.53 3.24 -8.77
C LEU A 124 2.04 3.00 -8.68
N LEU A 125 2.61 2.29 -9.65
CA LEU A 125 4.05 2.02 -9.73
C LEU A 125 4.86 3.32 -9.82
N LEU A 126 4.41 4.27 -10.64
CA LEU A 126 5.04 5.59 -10.74
C LEU A 126 4.94 6.37 -9.43
N GLY A 127 3.82 6.26 -8.71
CA GLY A 127 3.65 6.89 -7.38
C GLY A 127 4.58 6.29 -6.33
N VAL A 128 4.75 4.97 -6.31
CA VAL A 128 5.72 4.28 -5.45
C VAL A 128 7.14 4.71 -5.78
N LEU A 129 7.49 4.76 -7.07
CA LEU A 129 8.79 5.26 -7.51
C LEU A 129 9.03 6.70 -7.03
N LEU A 130 8.04 7.57 -7.19
CA LEU A 130 8.12 8.95 -6.71
C LEU A 130 8.31 9.03 -5.19
N ALA A 131 7.60 8.21 -4.41
CA ALA A 131 7.77 8.14 -2.96
C ALA A 131 9.19 7.71 -2.56
N VAL A 132 9.76 6.71 -3.24
CA VAL A 132 11.14 6.24 -3.01
C VAL A 132 12.14 7.34 -3.37
N LEU A 133 11.95 8.04 -4.49
CA LEU A 133 12.82 9.14 -4.90
C LEU A 133 12.77 10.30 -3.91
N LEU A 134 11.60 10.66 -3.40
CA LEU A 134 11.46 11.66 -2.34
C LEU A 134 12.17 11.21 -1.05
N ALA A 135 12.01 9.93 -0.69
CA ALA A 135 12.66 9.33 0.47
C ALA A 135 14.17 9.10 0.32
N ALA A 136 14.69 9.13 -0.91
CA ALA A 136 16.11 8.87 -1.20
C ALA A 136 17.04 9.81 -0.43
N VAL A 137 16.61 11.04 -0.13
CA VAL A 137 17.39 12.04 0.63
C VAL A 137 17.87 11.52 1.99
N GLN A 138 17.11 10.62 2.61
CA GLN A 138 17.49 9.97 3.87
C GLN A 138 17.78 8.47 3.72
N LEU A 139 17.20 7.79 2.73
CA LEU A 139 17.45 6.36 2.51
C LEU A 139 18.88 6.13 2.02
N LEU A 140 19.40 6.99 1.13
CA LEU A 140 20.76 6.84 0.59
C LEU A 140 21.84 6.96 1.69
N PRO A 141 21.85 8.03 2.52
CA PRO A 141 22.81 8.10 3.63
C PRO A 141 22.63 6.97 4.64
N THR A 142 21.39 6.53 4.89
CA THR A 142 21.12 5.41 5.80
C THR A 142 21.75 4.12 5.27
N LEU A 143 21.66 3.85 3.96
CA LEU A 143 22.27 2.67 3.34
C LEU A 143 23.80 2.74 3.40
N GLU A 144 24.39 3.90 3.17
CA GLU A 144 25.84 4.12 3.31
C GLU A 144 26.32 3.88 4.75
N LEU A 145 25.59 4.41 5.74
CA LEU A 145 25.89 4.23 7.17
C LEU A 145 25.72 2.79 7.64
N ILE A 146 24.76 2.04 7.08
CA ILE A 146 24.60 0.61 7.39
C ILE A 146 25.85 -0.16 6.95
N GLY A 147 26.42 0.15 5.79
CA GLY A 147 27.67 -0.46 5.32
C GLY A 147 28.89 -0.08 6.17
N LEU A 148 28.86 1.06 6.85
CA LEU A 148 29.94 1.48 7.76
C LEU A 148 29.71 1.04 9.21
N SER A 149 28.59 0.40 9.49
CA SER A 149 28.21 -0.03 10.84
C SER A 149 29.03 -1.24 11.26
N SER A 150 29.44 -1.27 12.53
CA SER A 150 30.07 -2.43 13.17
C SER A 150 29.19 -3.69 13.19
N ARG A 151 27.94 -3.59 12.73
CA ARG A 151 26.97 -4.68 12.57
C ARG A 151 26.86 -5.23 11.15
N GLU A 152 27.67 -4.77 10.19
CA GLU A 152 27.62 -5.21 8.79
C GLU A 152 27.83 -6.74 8.65
N GLY A 153 28.63 -7.34 9.53
CA GLY A 153 28.88 -8.79 9.59
C GLY A 153 27.89 -9.61 10.43
N GLY A 154 26.87 -8.98 11.03
CA GLY A 154 26.00 -9.60 12.03
C GLY A 154 26.67 -9.77 13.40
N LEU A 155 25.90 -10.18 14.41
CA LEU A 155 26.42 -10.54 15.73
C LEU A 155 26.97 -11.96 15.67
N THR A 156 28.19 -12.17 16.16
CA THR A 156 28.72 -13.53 16.30
C THR A 156 27.84 -14.34 17.26
N VAL A 157 27.74 -15.66 17.06
CA VAL A 157 26.92 -16.54 17.93
C VAL A 157 27.27 -16.34 19.41
N ASN A 158 28.54 -16.07 19.71
CA ASN A 158 29.01 -15.78 21.06
C ASN A 158 28.49 -14.45 21.63
N GLU A 159 28.39 -13.39 20.83
CA GLU A 159 27.78 -12.12 21.27
C GLU A 159 26.28 -12.27 21.51
N VAL A 160 25.58 -13.02 20.65
CA VAL A 160 24.14 -13.31 20.84
C VAL A 160 23.90 -14.06 22.14
N LEU A 161 24.75 -15.06 22.44
CA LEU A 161 24.66 -15.82 23.69
C LEU A 161 25.10 -15.01 24.92
N SER A 162 25.97 -14.01 24.76
CA SER A 162 26.42 -13.15 25.87
C SER A 162 25.30 -12.26 26.44
N PHE A 163 24.29 -11.91 25.64
CA PHE A 163 23.11 -11.15 26.06
C PHE A 163 21.92 -12.04 26.46
N SER A 164 22.02 -13.36 26.27
CA SER A 164 21.00 -14.28 26.76
C SER A 164 21.10 -14.41 28.28
N TRP A 165 20.02 -14.05 28.98
CA TRP A 165 19.95 -14.27 30.43
C TRP A 165 20.07 -15.76 30.70
N HIS A 166 21.01 -16.14 31.57
CA HIS A 166 21.14 -17.53 31.97
C HIS A 166 19.82 -17.99 32.60
N PRO A 167 19.14 -19.03 32.09
CA PRO A 167 17.77 -19.38 32.50
C PRO A 167 17.65 -19.69 34.00
N LEU A 168 18.76 -20.07 34.65
CA LEU A 168 18.84 -20.31 36.10
C LEU A 168 18.79 -19.02 36.97
N LEU A 169 18.95 -17.82 36.39
CA LEU A 169 18.83 -16.55 37.10
C LEU A 169 17.41 -15.96 37.04
N ALA A 170 16.55 -16.47 36.14
CA ALA A 170 15.17 -16.02 35.99
C ALA A 170 14.17 -16.78 36.88
N THR A 171 14.63 -17.76 37.67
CA THR A 171 13.79 -18.67 38.45
C THR A 171 13.99 -18.58 39.98
N LYS A 172 14.61 -17.50 40.49
CA LYS A 172 14.56 -17.15 41.92
C LYS A 172 13.53 -16.06 42.17
#